data_AF-A0A1J5ALW7-F1
#
_entry.id   AF-A0A1J5ALW7-F1
#
_cell.length_a   1.000
_cell.length_b   1.000
_cell.length_c   1.000
_cell.angle_alpha   90.00
_cell.angle_beta   90.00
_cell.angle_gamma   90.00
#
_symmetry.space_group_name_H-M   'P 1'
#
loop_
_entity.id
_entity.type
_entity.pdbx_description
1 polymer ?
#
loop_
_entity_poly.entity_id
_entity_poly.type
_entity_poly.pdbx_seq_one_letter_code
_entity_poly.pdbx_strand_id
1 'polypeptide(L)'
;MKLKIALFCCFFLLLFSAYSQSENTDYDFDEYIENPDTVSIDIKDYSKYTTALGGDSVRIIKDKPAAGLIKDYYPNGKIKHLGYYSKGKLTSTYKNFYSNGTLEREFKALGTSGGILNLFFSDAKPRLKIRYFKGNNIEYIEYYQNGNVASHEKFDKRGEQYDFFKTFYPDGNLKMEMYLIDKKNNTYQEKIYWDNGNLKQEGIKNFNKSNGDYQKNGEWKLYLDSGKLFKIENYNFGDLEESK
;
A
#
# COMPACT_ATOMS: atom_id res chain seq x y z
N MET A 1 18.26 -61.65 41.31
CA MET A 1 19.06 -61.61 42.56
C MET A 1 20.47 -61.12 42.22
N LYS A 2 20.96 -60.09 42.93
CA LYS A 2 22.29 -59.39 42.81
C LYS A 2 22.39 -58.49 41.56
N LEU A 3 22.41 -57.15 41.59
CA LEU A 3 23.11 -56.11 42.39
C LEU A 3 24.64 -56.24 42.35
N LYS A 4 25.33 -55.28 41.72
CA LYS A 4 26.38 -54.41 42.32
C LYS A 4 26.97 -53.45 41.26
N ILE A 5 26.79 -52.13 41.47
CA ILE A 5 27.82 -51.13 41.84
C ILE A 5 28.75 -50.75 40.68
N ALA A 6 28.58 -49.54 40.16
CA ALA A 6 29.64 -48.80 39.51
C ALA A 6 30.05 -47.65 40.45
N LEU A 7 31.30 -47.72 40.90
CA LEU A 7 31.93 -46.83 41.84
C LEU A 7 32.54 -45.64 41.08
N PHE A 8 32.36 -44.47 41.68
CA PHE A 8 33.04 -43.20 41.41
C PHE A 8 34.56 -43.34 41.56
N CYS A 9 35.37 -42.69 40.72
CA CYS A 9 36.58 -41.99 41.16
C CYS A 9 37.16 -41.06 40.09
N CYS A 10 37.59 -39.90 40.60
CA CYS A 10 38.02 -38.69 39.92
C CYS A 10 39.46 -38.72 39.40
N PHE A 11 39.74 -37.79 38.48
CA PHE A 11 40.94 -36.93 38.27
C PHE A 11 41.20 -36.80 36.75
N PHE A 12 41.52 -35.66 36.15
CA PHE A 12 42.27 -34.50 36.63
C PHE A 12 41.88 -33.24 35.82
N LEU A 13 41.91 -32.08 36.48
CA LEU A 13 41.71 -30.74 35.95
C LEU A 13 42.73 -30.37 34.86
N LEU A 14 42.26 -29.73 33.77
CA LEU A 14 43.00 -28.63 33.14
C LEU A 14 42.01 -27.51 32.83
N LEU A 15 42.20 -26.41 33.57
CA LEU A 15 41.59 -25.11 33.35
C LEU A 15 42.07 -24.55 32.00
N PHE A 16 41.18 -24.43 31.04
CA PHE A 16 41.31 -23.41 30.01
C PHE A 16 40.25 -22.35 30.27
N SER A 17 40.70 -21.22 30.81
CA SER A 17 39.95 -19.96 30.79
C SER A 17 39.83 -19.52 29.34
N ALA A 18 38.79 -19.99 28.65
CA ALA A 18 38.33 -19.36 27.43
C ALA A 18 37.57 -18.09 27.85
N TYR A 19 38.31 -16.99 27.79
CA TYR A 19 37.81 -15.62 27.74
C TYR A 19 36.62 -15.59 26.75
N SER A 20 35.38 -15.49 27.24
CA SER A 20 34.29 -15.06 26.36
C SER A 20 34.42 -13.55 26.25
N GLN A 21 35.17 -13.10 25.25
CA GLN A 21 35.07 -11.72 24.79
C GLN A 21 33.65 -11.59 24.23
N SER A 22 32.73 -11.05 25.05
CA SER A 22 31.51 -10.48 24.51
C SER A 22 31.96 -9.37 23.58
N GLU A 23 31.81 -9.56 22.28
CA GLU A 23 31.85 -8.44 21.34
C GLU A 23 30.65 -7.56 21.67
N ASN A 24 30.85 -6.65 22.62
CA ASN A 24 30.11 -5.40 22.69
C ASN A 24 30.44 -4.68 21.40
N THR A 25 29.65 -4.96 20.36
CA THR A 25 29.51 -4.03 19.25
C THR A 25 28.67 -2.90 19.79
N ASP A 26 29.35 -1.93 20.42
CA ASP A 26 28.81 -0.59 20.58
C ASP A 26 28.47 -0.12 19.17
N TYR A 27 27.20 -0.27 18.79
CA TYR A 27 26.64 0.42 17.64
C TYR A 27 26.63 1.89 18.01
N ASP A 28 27.73 2.57 17.68
CA ASP A 28 27.76 4.02 17.69
C ASP A 28 26.67 4.49 16.72
N PHE A 29 25.57 4.98 17.30
CA PHE A 29 24.41 5.49 16.57
C PHE A 29 24.71 6.92 16.10
N ASP A 30 25.92 7.14 15.58
CA ASP A 30 26.33 8.40 15.01
C ASP A 30 25.38 8.73 13.87
N GLU A 31 24.69 9.85 14.02
CA GLU A 31 23.76 10.39 13.06
C GLU A 31 24.50 10.63 11.73
N TYR A 32 24.42 9.67 10.81
CA TYR A 32 25.05 9.80 9.51
C TYR A 32 24.25 10.76 8.63
N ILE A 33 24.81 11.95 8.42
CA ILE A 33 24.32 12.97 7.49
C ILE A 33 25.08 12.79 6.17
N GLU A 34 24.41 12.28 5.12
CA GLU A 34 25.01 12.25 3.78
C GLU A 34 25.32 13.67 3.27
N ASN A 35 26.50 13.82 2.68
CA ASN A 35 26.85 14.98 1.87
C ASN A 35 25.90 15.02 0.65
N PRO A 36 25.15 16.11 0.40
CA PRO A 36 24.02 16.15 -0.53
C PRO A 36 24.32 15.83 -2.02
N ASP A 37 25.59 15.62 -2.39
CA ASP A 37 26.02 15.64 -3.80
C ASP A 37 26.15 14.29 -4.51
N THR A 38 25.89 13.12 -3.89
CA THR A 38 26.26 11.84 -4.56
C THR A 38 25.14 10.98 -5.14
N VAL A 39 23.87 11.06 -4.72
CA VAL A 39 22.75 10.45 -5.47
C VAL A 39 21.43 11.13 -5.08
N SER A 40 20.85 11.96 -5.95
CA SER A 40 19.50 12.49 -5.71
C SER A 40 18.44 11.42 -5.97
N ILE A 41 18.13 10.59 -4.97
CA ILE A 41 17.04 9.60 -5.06
C ILE A 41 15.71 10.34 -5.27
N ASP A 42 14.92 10.03 -6.30
CA ASP A 42 13.57 10.61 -6.42
C ASP A 42 12.73 10.22 -5.20
N ILE A 43 11.90 11.13 -4.69
CA ILE A 43 11.06 10.85 -3.52
C ILE A 43 10.15 9.62 -3.72
N LYS A 44 9.80 9.31 -4.97
CA LYS A 44 9.01 8.12 -5.34
C LYS A 44 9.79 6.82 -5.26
N ASP A 45 11.11 6.88 -5.36
CA ASP A 45 11.96 5.70 -5.43
C ASP A 45 12.19 5.04 -4.08
N TYR A 46 11.98 5.71 -2.94
CA TYR A 46 12.21 5.08 -1.63
C TYR A 46 11.35 3.83 -1.38
N SER A 47 10.20 3.70 -2.08
CA SER A 47 9.35 2.51 -2.01
C SER A 47 10.07 1.24 -2.50
N LYS A 48 11.04 1.35 -3.42
CA LYS A 48 11.80 0.19 -3.96
C LYS A 48 12.68 -0.49 -2.91
N TYR A 49 13.00 0.20 -1.82
CA TYR A 49 13.72 -0.38 -0.68
C TYR A 49 12.79 -1.03 0.35
N THR A 50 11.48 -0.98 0.16
CA THR A 50 10.48 -1.46 1.12
C THR A 50 9.84 -2.77 0.65
N THR A 51 10.24 -3.90 1.25
CA THR A 51 9.74 -5.24 0.85
C THR A 51 8.22 -5.34 0.92
N ALA A 52 7.59 -4.74 1.92
CA ALA A 52 6.14 -4.76 2.09
C ALA A 52 5.37 -4.05 0.94
N LEU A 53 6.06 -3.19 0.19
CA LEU A 53 5.56 -2.50 -1.00
C LEU A 53 5.96 -3.21 -2.31
N GLY A 54 6.51 -4.44 -2.23
CA GLY A 54 7.06 -5.16 -3.38
C GLY A 54 8.48 -4.75 -3.76
N GLY A 55 9.14 -3.88 -2.97
CA GLY A 55 10.47 -3.39 -3.26
C GLY A 55 11.59 -4.41 -2.99
N ASP A 56 12.38 -4.73 -4.01
CA ASP A 56 13.46 -5.71 -3.98
C ASP A 56 14.87 -5.09 -4.06
N SER A 57 14.97 -3.78 -4.21
CA SER A 57 16.26 -3.06 -4.26
C SER A 57 16.94 -2.96 -2.89
N VAL A 58 18.26 -2.86 -2.89
CA VAL A 58 19.09 -2.66 -1.69
C VAL A 58 19.75 -1.29 -1.79
N ARG A 59 19.59 -0.44 -0.76
CA ARG A 59 20.32 0.82 -0.65
C ARG A 59 21.76 0.53 -0.24
N ILE A 60 22.72 1.00 -1.03
CA ILE A 60 24.16 0.90 -0.75
C ILE A 60 24.69 2.29 -0.38
N ILE A 61 25.46 2.37 0.70
CA ILE A 61 26.15 3.57 1.18
C ILE A 61 27.60 3.17 1.45
N LYS A 62 28.56 3.85 0.80
CA LYS A 62 30.00 3.54 0.90
C LYS A 62 30.30 2.05 0.70
N ASP A 63 29.79 1.51 -0.41
CA ASP A 63 29.94 0.10 -0.84
C ASP A 63 29.38 -0.95 0.14
N LYS A 64 28.58 -0.54 1.13
CA LYS A 64 27.93 -1.43 2.09
C LYS A 64 26.42 -1.25 2.09
N PRO A 65 25.62 -2.30 2.35
CA PRO A 65 24.19 -2.15 2.55
C PRO A 65 23.89 -1.18 3.70
N ALA A 66 22.99 -0.22 3.45
CA ALA A 66 22.60 0.78 4.44
C ALA A 66 22.02 0.12 5.70
N ALA A 67 22.35 0.69 6.86
CA ALA A 67 21.90 0.21 8.17
C ALA A 67 21.67 1.40 9.11
N GLY A 68 20.68 1.28 10.00
CA GLY A 68 20.35 2.31 10.98
C GLY A 68 19.41 3.39 10.43
N LEU A 69 19.30 4.49 11.19
CA LEU A 69 18.48 5.63 10.80
C LEU A 69 19.23 6.48 9.77
N ILE A 70 18.67 6.61 8.56
CA ILE A 70 19.27 7.39 7.47
C ILE A 70 18.43 8.62 7.20
N LYS A 71 19.11 9.76 7.03
CA LYS A 71 18.54 11.05 6.66
C LYS A 71 19.11 11.53 5.33
N ASP A 72 18.22 11.86 4.41
CA ASP A 72 18.58 12.55 3.16
C ASP A 72 18.01 13.96 3.19
N TYR A 73 18.71 14.89 2.57
CA TYR A 73 18.38 16.32 2.60
C TYR A 73 18.15 16.85 1.19
N TYR A 74 17.31 17.88 1.08
CA TYR A 74 17.23 18.72 -0.10
C TYR A 74 18.43 19.68 -0.15
N PRO A 75 18.74 20.28 -1.33
CA PRO A 75 19.80 21.30 -1.43
C PRO A 75 19.61 22.51 -0.51
N ASN A 76 18.38 22.77 -0.06
CA ASN A 76 18.07 23.83 0.90
C ASN A 76 18.29 23.43 2.38
N GLY A 77 18.86 22.25 2.63
CA GLY A 77 19.16 21.73 3.97
C GLY A 77 17.96 21.14 4.72
N LYS A 78 16.74 21.17 4.16
CA LYS A 78 15.57 20.53 4.79
C LYS A 78 15.59 19.03 4.57
N ILE A 79 15.09 18.28 5.55
CA ILE A 79 14.97 16.81 5.46
C ILE A 79 14.08 16.45 4.28
N LYS A 80 14.54 15.50 3.47
CA LYS A 80 13.84 14.89 2.33
C LYS A 80 13.36 13.48 2.65
N HIS A 81 14.18 12.72 3.38
CA HIS A 81 13.89 11.35 3.76
C HIS A 81 14.38 11.06 5.17
N LEU A 82 13.60 10.26 5.89
CA LEU A 82 13.95 9.71 7.19
C LEU A 82 13.44 8.27 7.22
N GLY A 83 14.34 7.30 7.30
CA GLY A 83 13.97 5.88 7.29
C GLY A 83 14.95 5.01 8.04
N TYR A 84 14.44 3.93 8.64
CA TYR A 84 15.28 2.93 9.30
C TYR A 84 15.61 1.80 8.34
N TYR A 85 16.91 1.60 8.07
CA TYR A 85 17.42 0.59 7.16
C TYR A 85 18.03 -0.60 7.93
N SER A 86 17.86 -1.80 7.37
CA SER A 86 18.61 -2.98 7.75
C SER A 86 18.98 -3.76 6.49
N LYS A 87 20.25 -4.08 6.31
CA LYS A 87 20.75 -4.77 5.10
C LYS A 87 20.29 -4.08 3.80
N GLY A 88 20.29 -2.74 3.80
CA GLY A 88 19.87 -1.87 2.71
C GLY A 88 18.36 -1.85 2.42
N LYS A 89 17.52 -2.39 3.31
CA LYS A 89 16.05 -2.40 3.19
C LYS A 89 15.40 -1.51 4.24
N LEU A 90 14.32 -0.84 3.88
CA LEU A 90 13.42 -0.17 4.83
C LEU A 90 12.55 -1.23 5.53
N THR A 91 12.68 -1.33 6.85
CA THR A 91 12.13 -2.49 7.59
C THR A 91 10.83 -2.23 8.34
N SER A 92 10.55 -0.98 8.76
CA SER A 92 9.40 -0.69 9.63
C SER A 92 8.63 0.56 9.21
N THR A 93 9.30 1.72 9.22
CA THR A 93 8.69 3.01 8.88
C THR A 93 9.67 3.87 8.10
N TYR A 94 9.11 4.74 7.26
CA TYR A 94 9.83 5.87 6.71
C TYR A 94 8.90 7.06 6.53
N LYS A 95 9.51 8.25 6.46
CA LYS A 95 8.85 9.50 6.11
C LYS A 95 9.64 10.17 5.00
N ASN A 96 8.92 10.75 4.05
CA ASN A 96 9.49 11.71 3.13
C ASN A 96 8.72 13.02 3.22
N PHE A 97 9.43 14.10 2.92
CA PHE A 97 8.94 15.46 3.06
C PHE A 97 9.08 16.19 1.74
N TYR A 98 8.23 17.18 1.49
CA TYR A 98 8.40 18.14 0.43
C TYR A 98 9.60 19.06 0.69
N SER A 99 10.07 19.77 -0.33
CA SER A 99 11.19 20.73 -0.20
C SER A 99 10.88 21.91 0.73
N ASN A 100 9.60 22.19 1.02
CA ASN A 100 9.20 23.17 2.02
C ASN A 100 9.26 22.62 3.47
N GLY A 101 9.47 21.31 3.65
CA GLY A 101 9.52 20.60 4.93
C GLY A 101 8.20 19.97 5.39
N THR A 102 7.10 20.12 4.64
CA THR A 102 5.83 19.46 4.99
C THR A 102 5.89 17.97 4.64
N LEU A 103 5.19 17.13 5.42
CA LEU A 103 5.17 15.68 5.19
C LEU A 103 4.52 15.39 3.84
N GLU A 104 5.19 14.60 2.99
CA GLU A 104 4.68 14.22 1.66
C GLU A 104 4.16 12.79 1.68
N ARG A 105 4.88 11.86 2.31
CA ARG A 105 4.40 10.50 2.53
C ARG A 105 5.01 9.88 3.78
N GLU A 106 4.30 8.91 4.31
CA GLU A 106 4.82 8.01 5.32
C GLU A 106 4.38 6.58 5.03
N PHE A 107 5.25 5.64 5.36
CA PHE A 107 4.96 4.22 5.32
C PHE A 107 5.05 3.63 6.72
N LYS A 108 4.15 2.69 7.02
CA LYS A 108 4.16 1.88 8.23
C LYS A 108 3.90 0.42 7.90
N ALA A 109 4.84 -0.45 8.23
CA ALA A 109 4.67 -1.90 8.14
C ALA A 109 3.55 -2.38 9.08
N LEU A 110 2.77 -3.35 8.61
CA LEU A 110 1.74 -4.06 9.37
C LEU A 110 2.13 -5.53 9.47
N GLY A 111 2.90 -5.86 10.52
CA GLY A 111 3.51 -7.18 10.65
C GLY A 111 4.48 -7.48 9.50
N THR A 112 4.66 -8.75 9.17
CA THR A 112 5.61 -9.20 8.14
C THR A 112 5.05 -9.18 6.72
N SER A 113 3.73 -9.01 6.58
CA SER A 113 3.01 -9.30 5.33
C SER A 113 2.20 -8.11 4.82
N GLY A 114 2.38 -6.90 5.35
CA GLY A 114 1.59 -5.77 4.88
C GLY A 114 2.16 -4.43 5.30
N GLY A 115 1.46 -3.37 4.91
CA GLY A 115 1.81 -2.01 5.27
C GLY A 115 0.75 -1.01 4.85
N ILE A 116 0.87 0.21 5.35
CA ILE A 116 0.06 1.35 4.95
C ILE A 116 1.00 2.43 4.44
N LEU A 117 0.71 2.96 3.26
CA LEU A 117 1.33 4.15 2.71
C LEU A 117 0.31 5.28 2.74
N ASN A 118 0.62 6.35 3.46
CA ASN A 118 -0.15 7.59 3.44
C ASN A 118 0.63 8.63 2.64
N LEU A 119 -0.03 9.34 1.74
CA LEU A 119 0.51 10.48 1.03
C LEU A 119 -0.37 11.70 1.33
N PHE A 120 0.27 12.86 1.38
CA PHE A 120 -0.33 14.12 1.72
C PHE A 120 -0.15 15.10 0.57
N PHE A 121 -0.96 16.16 0.58
CA PHE A 121 -0.73 17.36 -0.22
C PHE A 121 0.32 18.24 0.44
N SER A 122 0.82 19.26 -0.27
CA SER A 122 1.82 20.20 0.26
C SER A 122 1.31 21.04 1.43
N ASP A 123 -0.01 21.17 1.59
CA ASP A 123 -0.69 21.78 2.75
C ASP A 123 -0.97 20.78 3.90
N ALA A 124 -0.32 19.61 3.87
CA ALA A 124 -0.41 18.53 4.85
C ALA A 124 -1.77 17.81 4.95
N LYS A 125 -2.73 18.12 4.06
CA LYS A 125 -3.99 17.35 4.00
C LYS A 125 -3.77 15.94 3.43
N PRO A 126 -4.57 14.94 3.84
CA PRO A 126 -4.53 13.63 3.21
C PRO A 126 -4.80 13.72 1.72
N ARG A 127 -4.01 12.99 0.93
CA ARG A 127 -4.18 12.88 -0.52
C ARG A 127 -4.52 11.46 -0.92
N LEU A 128 -3.79 10.50 -0.37
CA LEU A 128 -3.91 9.10 -0.76
C LEU A 128 -3.53 8.19 0.40
N LYS A 129 -4.29 7.12 0.59
CA LYS A 129 -3.98 6.02 1.52
C LYS A 129 -4.06 4.69 0.78
N ILE A 130 -2.98 3.92 0.84
CA ILE A 130 -2.90 2.59 0.23
C ILE A 130 -2.57 1.56 1.31
N ARG A 131 -3.35 0.48 1.36
CA ARG A 131 -3.05 -0.69 2.20
C ARG A 131 -2.49 -1.80 1.33
N TYR A 132 -1.39 -2.38 1.79
CA TYR A 132 -0.71 -3.49 1.13
C TYR A 132 -0.86 -4.77 1.93
N PHE A 133 -0.98 -5.89 1.22
CA PHE A 133 -0.90 -7.24 1.75
C PHE A 133 -0.11 -8.15 0.80
N LYS A 134 0.99 -8.71 1.29
CA LYS A 134 1.94 -9.56 0.56
C LYS A 134 2.40 -8.95 -0.76
N GLY A 135 2.68 -7.64 -0.75
CA GLY A 135 3.11 -6.88 -1.93
C GLY A 135 1.97 -6.35 -2.79
N ASN A 136 0.73 -6.83 -2.62
CA ASN A 136 -0.42 -6.37 -3.40
C ASN A 136 -1.11 -5.19 -2.72
N ASN A 137 -1.56 -4.20 -3.49
CA ASN A 137 -2.50 -3.19 -3.04
C ASN A 137 -3.89 -3.85 -2.85
N ILE A 138 -4.44 -3.75 -1.64
CA ILE A 138 -5.73 -4.36 -1.31
C ILE A 138 -6.80 -3.33 -0.95
N GLU A 139 -6.40 -2.08 -0.72
CA GLU A 139 -7.30 -0.96 -0.48
C GLU A 139 -6.61 0.34 -0.89
N TYR A 140 -7.35 1.21 -1.57
CA TYR A 140 -6.90 2.50 -2.08
C TYR A 140 -7.98 3.54 -1.78
N ILE A 141 -7.62 4.62 -1.09
CA ILE A 141 -8.52 5.73 -0.77
C ILE A 141 -7.86 7.04 -1.19
N GLU A 142 -8.44 7.72 -2.16
CA GLU A 142 -7.99 9.03 -2.62
C GLU A 142 -8.90 10.13 -2.09
N TYR A 143 -8.32 11.30 -1.83
CA TYR A 143 -8.99 12.45 -1.24
C TYR A 143 -8.86 13.67 -2.16
N TYR A 144 -9.93 14.44 -2.26
CA TYR A 144 -9.90 15.78 -2.81
C TYR A 144 -9.16 16.75 -1.89
N GLN A 145 -8.71 17.89 -2.41
CA GLN A 145 -8.03 18.95 -1.65
C GLN A 145 -8.88 19.53 -0.50
N ASN A 146 -10.21 19.38 -0.57
CA ASN A 146 -11.14 19.80 0.49
C ASN A 146 -11.26 18.77 1.64
N GLY A 147 -10.60 17.61 1.52
CA GLY A 147 -10.61 16.55 2.51
C GLY A 147 -11.69 15.47 2.30
N ASN A 148 -12.62 15.68 1.38
CA ASN A 148 -13.61 14.66 1.03
C ASN A 148 -12.96 13.51 0.25
N VAL A 149 -13.50 12.30 0.41
CA VAL A 149 -13.06 11.13 -0.37
C VAL A 149 -13.41 11.36 -1.84
N ALA A 150 -12.45 11.12 -2.73
CA ALA A 150 -12.64 11.15 -4.18
C ALA A 150 -12.95 9.76 -4.74
N SER A 151 -12.22 8.75 -4.27
CA SER A 151 -12.46 7.34 -4.61
C SER A 151 -12.10 6.41 -3.45
N HIS A 152 -12.77 5.26 -3.40
CA HIS A 152 -12.45 4.17 -2.49
C HIS A 152 -12.57 2.85 -3.23
N GLU A 153 -11.44 2.19 -3.38
CA GLU A 153 -11.34 0.90 -4.04
C GLU A 153 -10.80 -0.14 -3.08
N LYS A 154 -11.37 -1.34 -3.15
CA LYS A 154 -10.95 -2.47 -2.35
C LYS A 154 -10.88 -3.70 -3.22
N PHE A 155 -9.79 -4.44 -3.08
CA PHE A 155 -9.49 -5.62 -3.87
C PHE A 155 -9.50 -6.86 -2.97
N ASP A 156 -9.52 -8.03 -3.60
CA ASP A 156 -9.19 -9.26 -2.91
C ASP A 156 -7.71 -9.29 -2.47
N LYS A 157 -7.32 -10.30 -1.68
CA LYS A 157 -5.97 -10.36 -1.10
C LYS A 157 -4.84 -10.51 -2.13
N ARG A 158 -5.16 -10.79 -3.39
CA ARG A 158 -4.20 -10.89 -4.50
C ARG A 158 -4.09 -9.58 -5.28
N GLY A 159 -4.97 -8.61 -5.03
CA GLY A 159 -5.02 -7.36 -5.80
C GLY A 159 -5.56 -7.54 -7.22
N GLU A 160 -6.18 -8.68 -7.51
CA GLU A 160 -6.56 -9.07 -8.89
C GLU A 160 -8.00 -8.70 -9.25
N GLN A 161 -8.85 -8.53 -8.23
CA GLN A 161 -10.29 -8.37 -8.40
C GLN A 161 -10.83 -7.36 -7.40
N TYR A 162 -11.69 -6.44 -7.85
CA TYR A 162 -12.44 -5.56 -6.95
C TYR A 162 -13.40 -6.38 -6.08
N ASP A 163 -13.38 -6.11 -4.78
CA ASP A 163 -14.49 -6.32 -3.87
C ASP A 163 -15.54 -5.23 -4.12
N PHE A 164 -15.08 -3.97 -4.17
CA PHE A 164 -15.86 -2.83 -4.63
C PHE A 164 -14.99 -1.69 -5.15
N PHE A 165 -15.62 -0.79 -5.89
CA PHE A 165 -15.07 0.50 -6.31
C PHE A 165 -16.14 1.59 -6.15
N LYS A 166 -15.76 2.72 -5.54
CA LYS A 166 -16.63 3.88 -5.35
C LYS A 166 -15.93 5.15 -5.79
N THR A 167 -16.70 6.08 -6.35
CA THR A 167 -16.27 7.46 -6.60
C THR A 167 -17.29 8.44 -6.06
N PHE A 168 -16.83 9.62 -5.69
CA PHE A 168 -17.66 10.66 -5.07
C PHE A 168 -17.44 11.99 -5.77
N TYR A 169 -18.45 12.85 -5.74
CA TYR A 169 -18.33 14.25 -6.12
C TYR A 169 -17.52 15.03 -5.07
N PRO A 170 -16.97 16.22 -5.42
CA PRO A 170 -16.19 17.02 -4.46
C PRO A 170 -16.96 17.41 -3.21
N ASP A 171 -18.29 17.53 -3.26
CA ASP A 171 -19.16 17.80 -2.11
C ASP A 171 -19.33 16.59 -1.17
N GLY A 172 -18.84 15.41 -1.56
CA GLY A 172 -18.93 14.16 -0.82
C GLY A 172 -20.11 13.26 -1.24
N ASN A 173 -20.97 13.71 -2.15
CA ASN A 173 -22.07 12.89 -2.65
C ASN A 173 -21.55 11.71 -3.48
N LEU A 174 -22.19 10.54 -3.33
CA LEU A 174 -21.82 9.35 -4.08
C LEU A 174 -22.06 9.59 -5.57
N LYS A 175 -21.06 9.34 -6.41
CA LYS A 175 -21.13 9.50 -7.85
C LYS A 175 -21.31 8.17 -8.57
N MET A 176 -20.61 7.14 -8.10
CA MET A 176 -20.70 5.79 -8.64
C MET A 176 -20.28 4.78 -7.58
N GLU A 177 -20.93 3.63 -7.57
CA GLU A 177 -20.48 2.44 -6.86
C GLU A 177 -20.60 1.19 -7.75
N MET A 178 -19.64 0.30 -7.62
CA MET A 178 -19.60 -1.01 -8.26
C MET A 178 -19.20 -2.06 -7.22
N TYR A 179 -19.97 -3.14 -7.08
CA TYR A 179 -19.68 -4.23 -6.14
C TYR A 179 -19.64 -5.56 -6.87
N LEU A 180 -18.72 -6.42 -6.45
CA LEU A 180 -18.70 -7.82 -6.89
C LEU A 180 -19.91 -8.55 -6.30
N ILE A 181 -20.74 -9.11 -7.17
CA ILE A 181 -21.93 -9.89 -6.77
C ILE A 181 -21.79 -11.38 -7.11
N ASP A 182 -20.91 -11.73 -8.06
CA ASP A 182 -20.57 -13.11 -8.37
C ASP A 182 -19.09 -13.23 -8.74
N LYS A 183 -18.32 -13.78 -7.81
CA LYS A 183 -16.88 -14.01 -7.97
C LYS A 183 -16.55 -15.00 -9.09
N LYS A 184 -17.38 -16.02 -9.30
CA LYS A 184 -17.09 -17.08 -10.29
C LYS A 184 -17.12 -16.52 -11.70
N ASN A 185 -18.09 -15.65 -11.98
CA ASN A 185 -18.33 -15.08 -13.30
C ASN A 185 -17.79 -13.65 -13.46
N ASN A 186 -17.11 -13.12 -12.43
CA ASN A 186 -16.68 -11.72 -12.34
C ASN A 186 -17.81 -10.74 -12.68
N THR A 187 -18.96 -10.95 -12.05
CA THR A 187 -20.16 -10.14 -12.25
C THR A 187 -20.25 -9.08 -11.16
N TYR A 188 -20.54 -7.86 -11.57
CA TYR A 188 -20.62 -6.69 -10.71
C TYR A 188 -21.96 -6.00 -10.88
N GLN A 189 -22.51 -5.48 -9.80
CA GLN A 189 -23.60 -4.51 -9.87
C GLN A 189 -22.99 -3.11 -9.88
N GLU A 190 -23.37 -2.27 -10.84
CA GLU A 190 -22.99 -0.87 -10.91
C GLU A 190 -24.21 0.03 -10.70
N LYS A 191 -24.01 1.10 -9.95
CA LYS A 191 -24.94 2.23 -9.79
C LYS A 191 -24.19 3.54 -9.97
N ILE A 192 -24.75 4.45 -10.75
CA ILE A 192 -24.22 5.79 -10.98
C ILE A 192 -25.30 6.78 -10.61
N TYR A 193 -24.91 7.92 -10.06
CA TYR A 193 -25.80 8.92 -9.48
C TYR A 193 -25.54 10.30 -10.11
N TRP A 194 -26.61 11.09 -10.18
CA TRP A 194 -26.53 12.53 -10.40
C TRP A 194 -25.91 13.22 -9.18
N ASP A 195 -25.45 14.45 -9.36
CA ASP A 195 -24.87 15.27 -8.28
C ASP A 195 -25.89 15.59 -7.17
N ASN A 196 -27.17 15.66 -7.51
CA ASN A 196 -28.28 15.77 -6.55
C ASN A 196 -28.55 14.48 -5.74
N GLY A 197 -27.79 13.41 -5.98
CA GLY A 197 -27.90 12.13 -5.28
C GLY A 197 -28.95 11.16 -5.86
N ASN A 198 -29.75 11.58 -6.83
CA ASN A 198 -30.68 10.67 -7.49
C ASN A 198 -29.95 9.66 -8.37
N LEU A 199 -30.48 8.43 -8.43
CA LEU A 199 -29.93 7.40 -9.30
C LEU A 199 -29.99 7.86 -10.76
N LYS A 200 -28.91 7.66 -11.49
CA LYS A 200 -28.75 8.01 -12.90
C LYS A 200 -28.80 6.78 -13.79
N GLN A 201 -28.09 5.73 -13.41
CA GLN A 201 -28.20 4.43 -14.06
C GLN A 201 -27.82 3.32 -13.11
N GLU A 202 -28.40 2.15 -13.32
CA GLU A 202 -27.98 0.91 -12.66
C GLU A 202 -28.06 -0.27 -13.61
N GLY A 203 -27.22 -1.26 -13.37
CA GLY A 203 -27.22 -2.49 -14.13
C GLY A 203 -26.08 -3.41 -13.73
N ILE A 204 -25.86 -4.44 -14.53
CA ILE A 204 -24.83 -5.45 -14.30
C ILE A 204 -23.67 -5.25 -15.28
N LYS A 205 -22.45 -5.43 -14.79
CA LYS A 205 -21.23 -5.52 -15.60
C LYS A 205 -20.56 -6.87 -15.42
N ASN A 206 -19.95 -7.38 -16.47
CA ASN A 206 -19.07 -8.53 -16.44
C ASN A 206 -17.64 -8.09 -16.77
N PHE A 207 -16.67 -8.49 -15.94
CA PHE A 207 -15.27 -8.23 -16.21
C PHE A 207 -14.70 -9.27 -17.19
N ASN A 208 -14.26 -8.78 -18.34
CA ASN A 208 -13.65 -9.58 -19.38
C ASN A 208 -12.12 -9.55 -19.22
N LYS A 209 -11.56 -10.68 -18.76
CA LYS A 209 -10.12 -10.80 -18.51
C LYS A 209 -9.25 -10.68 -19.77
N SER A 210 -9.81 -10.96 -20.95
CA SER A 210 -9.02 -10.97 -22.20
C SER A 210 -8.63 -9.58 -22.66
N ASN A 211 -9.50 -8.59 -22.44
CA ASN A 211 -9.26 -7.18 -22.79
C ASN A 211 -9.11 -6.26 -21.56
N GLY A 212 -9.40 -6.76 -20.36
CA GLY A 212 -9.29 -6.00 -19.11
C GLY A 212 -10.41 -5.00 -18.88
N ASP A 213 -11.60 -5.23 -19.47
CA ASP A 213 -12.71 -4.27 -19.45
C ASP A 213 -13.96 -4.77 -18.69
N TYR A 214 -14.75 -3.84 -18.17
CA TYR A 214 -16.04 -4.10 -17.51
C TYR A 214 -17.19 -3.79 -18.47
N GLN A 215 -17.77 -4.84 -19.05
CA GLN A 215 -18.76 -4.72 -20.11
C GLN A 215 -20.19 -4.77 -19.53
N LYS A 216 -21.07 -3.87 -19.98
CA LYS A 216 -22.50 -3.87 -19.62
C LYS A 216 -23.14 -5.20 -20.04
N ASN A 217 -23.97 -5.77 -19.18
CA ASN A 217 -24.69 -6.99 -19.48
C ASN A 217 -26.10 -6.98 -18.85
N GLY A 218 -27.06 -7.58 -19.52
CA GLY A 218 -28.45 -7.63 -19.11
C GLY A 218 -29.14 -6.26 -19.13
N GLU A 219 -30.16 -6.13 -18.29
CA GLU A 219 -30.99 -4.93 -18.18
C GLU A 219 -30.25 -3.78 -17.48
N TRP A 220 -30.29 -2.61 -18.11
CA TRP A 220 -29.80 -1.34 -17.60
C TRP A 220 -30.95 -0.35 -17.51
N LYS A 221 -31.15 0.22 -16.34
CA LYS A 221 -32.18 1.25 -16.11
C LYS A 221 -31.51 2.61 -16.06
N LEU A 222 -32.03 3.56 -16.82
CA LEU A 222 -31.55 4.93 -16.90
C LEU A 222 -32.63 5.86 -16.37
N TYR A 223 -32.23 6.89 -15.61
CA TYR A 223 -33.12 7.78 -14.90
C TYR A 223 -32.75 9.23 -15.18
N LEU A 224 -33.77 10.10 -15.25
CA LEU A 224 -33.58 11.55 -15.27
C LEU A 224 -33.04 12.04 -13.92
N ASP A 225 -32.51 13.25 -13.88
CA ASP A 225 -32.06 13.92 -12.65
C ASP A 225 -33.19 14.09 -11.62
N SER A 226 -34.45 14.15 -12.06
CA SER A 226 -35.65 14.10 -11.22
C SER A 226 -35.90 12.75 -10.53
N GLY A 227 -35.15 11.69 -10.88
CA GLY A 227 -35.33 10.32 -10.40
C GLY A 227 -36.38 9.51 -11.17
N LYS A 228 -37.05 10.10 -12.17
CA LYS A 228 -38.00 9.37 -13.02
C LYS A 228 -37.24 8.42 -13.97
N LEU A 229 -37.72 7.18 -14.06
CA LEU A 229 -37.22 6.22 -15.07
C LEU A 229 -37.38 6.83 -16.46
N PHE A 230 -36.25 6.93 -17.16
CA PHE A 230 -36.16 7.49 -18.50
C PHE A 230 -36.22 6.40 -19.57
N LYS A 231 -35.45 5.32 -19.37
CA LYS A 231 -35.19 4.33 -20.40
C LYS A 231 -34.73 3.00 -19.81
N ILE A 232 -35.01 1.91 -20.50
CA ILE A 232 -34.43 0.59 -20.23
C ILE A 232 -33.65 0.14 -21.46
N GLU A 233 -32.42 -0.34 -21.25
CA GLU A 233 -31.54 -0.84 -22.29
C GLU A 233 -31.10 -2.26 -21.94
N ASN A 234 -31.13 -3.19 -22.89
CA ASN A 234 -30.60 -4.54 -22.71
C ASN A 234 -29.29 -4.69 -23.45
N TYR A 235 -28.27 -5.17 -22.75
CA TYR A 235 -26.93 -5.38 -23.29
C TYR A 235 -26.51 -6.84 -23.25
N ASN A 236 -25.70 -7.25 -24.21
CA ASN A 236 -25.01 -8.53 -24.24
C ASN A 236 -23.49 -8.28 -24.31
N PHE A 237 -22.82 -8.38 -23.16
CA PHE A 237 -21.36 -8.15 -23.04
C PHE A 237 -20.85 -6.87 -23.74
N GLY A 238 -21.58 -5.77 -23.57
CA GLY A 238 -21.23 -4.44 -24.09
C GLY A 238 -22.03 -4.01 -25.32
N ASP A 239 -22.56 -4.97 -26.08
CA ASP A 239 -23.36 -4.69 -27.27
C ASP A 239 -24.82 -4.39 -26.89
N LEU A 240 -25.37 -3.30 -27.41
CA LEU A 240 -26.77 -2.91 -27.16
C LEU A 240 -27.70 -3.74 -28.05
N GLU A 241 -28.58 -4.52 -27.44
CA GLU A 241 -29.52 -5.42 -28.13
C GLU A 241 -30.90 -4.78 -28.29
N GLU A 242 -31.40 -4.14 -27.22
CA GLU A 242 -32.74 -3.57 -27.19
C GLU A 242 -32.78 -2.28 -26.36
N SER A 243 -33.68 -1.38 -26.73
CA SER A 243 -33.91 -0.14 -26.02
C SER A 243 -35.41 0.18 -25.97
N LYS A 244 -35.94 0.40 -24.76
CA LYS A 244 -37.35 0.64 -24.45
C LYS A 244 -37.55 1.92 -23.64
#